data_AF-A0A350AJ25-F1
#
_entry.id   AF-A0A350AJ25-F1
#
_cell.length_a   1.000
_cell.length_b   1.000
_cell.length_c   1.000
_cell.angle_alpha   90.00
_cell.angle_beta   90.00
_cell.angle_gamma   90.00
#
_symmetry.space_group_name_H-M   'P 1'
#
loop_
_entity.id
_entity.type
_entity.pdbx_description
1 polymer ?
#
loop_
_entity_poly.entity_id
_entity_poly.type
_entity_poly.pdbx_seq_one_letter_code
_entity_poly.pdbx_strand_id
1 'polypeptide(L)'
;LLNRFRWEDPSRARHGPERVQSVLDIQNVQSVASTGIDRTERDSVLSLLALEWHPDPVAPAGEVHLILAGDGAIRLRVEALEITLKDVTRPYQAPSRRAPDHPA
;
A
#
# COMPACT_ATOMS: atom_id res chain seq x y z
N LEU A 1 -0.25 -8.37 -1.93
CA LEU A 1 -0.28 -7.94 -3.35
C LEU A 1 -1.11 -6.66 -3.43
N LEU A 2 -0.61 -5.65 -4.12
CA LEU A 2 -1.25 -4.36 -4.31
C LEU A 2 -1.61 -4.18 -5.78
N ASN A 3 -2.82 -3.67 -6.03
CA ASN A 3 -3.26 -3.24 -7.36
C ASN A 3 -2.85 -1.78 -7.59
N ARG A 4 -1.55 -1.48 -7.77
CA ARG A 4 -1.09 -0.09 -7.87
C ARG A 4 -1.58 0.55 -9.17
N PHE A 5 -2.10 1.76 -9.10
CA PHE A 5 -2.33 2.59 -10.27
C PHE A 5 -1.01 3.16 -10.79
N ARG A 6 -0.78 3.11 -12.10
CA ARG A 6 0.44 3.65 -12.71
C ARG A 6 0.29 5.14 -13.00
N TRP A 7 0.55 5.95 -11.99
CA TRP A 7 0.53 7.41 -12.12
C TRP A 7 1.66 7.93 -13.02
N GLU A 8 2.77 7.20 -13.03
CA GLU A 8 4.02 7.55 -13.69
C GLU A 8 4.03 7.37 -15.21
N ASP A 9 3.01 6.74 -15.82
CA ASP A 9 2.96 6.58 -17.28
C ASP A 9 2.54 7.89 -17.98
N PRO A 10 3.45 8.55 -18.73
CA PRO A 10 3.13 9.79 -19.44
C PRO A 10 2.22 9.52 -20.65
N SER A 11 2.12 8.27 -21.12
CA SER A 11 1.33 7.87 -22.28
C SER A 11 -0.12 7.52 -21.92
N ARG A 12 -0.53 7.69 -20.66
CA ARG A 12 -1.88 7.39 -20.15
C ARG A 12 -2.99 8.01 -21.00
N ALA A 13 -2.78 9.21 -21.53
CA ALA A 13 -3.75 9.89 -22.39
C ALA A 13 -4.03 9.13 -23.71
N ARG A 14 -3.11 8.28 -24.16
CA ARG A 14 -3.23 7.47 -25.38
C ARG A 14 -3.74 6.06 -25.13
N HIS A 15 -3.32 5.42 -24.04
CA HIS A 15 -3.62 4.00 -23.77
C HIS A 15 -4.69 3.77 -22.70
N GLY A 16 -5.12 4.84 -22.03
CA GLY A 16 -6.04 4.78 -20.90
C GLY A 16 -5.33 4.50 -19.57
N PRO A 17 -6.09 4.49 -18.45
CA PRO A 17 -5.53 4.21 -17.14
C PRO A 17 -5.05 2.77 -17.01
N GLU A 18 -3.87 2.59 -16.41
CA GLU A 18 -3.26 1.28 -16.17
C GLU A 18 -3.08 0.98 -14.68
N ARG A 19 -3.07 -0.30 -14.36
CA ARG A 19 -2.64 -0.84 -13.07
C ARG A 19 -1.54 -1.86 -13.27
N VAL A 20 -0.80 -2.14 -12.20
CA VAL A 20 0.20 -3.19 -12.12
C VAL A 20 0.03 -3.91 -10.78
N GLN A 21 0.28 -5.23 -10.75
CA GLN A 21 0.40 -5.93 -9.47
C GLN A 21 1.78 -5.65 -8.89
N SER A 22 1.79 -5.18 -7.66
CA SER A 22 3.02 -4.95 -6.91
C SER A 22 3.03 -5.76 -5.62
N VAL A 23 4.20 -6.18 -5.17
CA VAL A 23 4.42 -6.68 -3.81
C VAL A 23 5.02 -5.53 -3.00
N LEU A 24 4.35 -5.15 -1.92
CA LEU A 24 4.94 -4.36 -0.84
C LEU A 24 5.46 -5.37 0.19
N ASP A 25 6.77 -5.43 0.29
CA ASP A 25 7.51 -6.34 1.17
C ASP A 25 8.14 -5.52 2.29
N ILE A 26 7.89 -5.89 3.54
CA ILE A 26 8.39 -5.22 4.73
C ILE A 26 9.13 -6.27 5.56
N GLN A 27 10.43 -6.07 5.72
CA GLN A 27 11.32 -7.02 6.39
C GLN A 27 11.47 -6.67 7.87
N ASN A 28 12.09 -7.59 8.62
CA ASN A 28 12.50 -7.37 10.01
C ASN A 28 11.32 -7.06 10.96
N VAL A 29 10.11 -7.53 10.63
CA VAL A 29 8.89 -7.33 11.40
C VAL A 29 8.90 -8.23 12.64
N GLN A 30 8.80 -7.62 13.80
CA GLN A 30 8.74 -8.30 15.10
C GLN A 30 7.31 -8.52 15.58
N SER A 31 6.40 -7.60 15.27
CA SER A 31 4.98 -7.74 15.63
C SER A 31 4.06 -6.95 14.71
N VAL A 32 2.80 -7.36 14.66
CA VAL A 32 1.75 -6.75 13.82
C VAL A 32 0.50 -6.51 14.67
N ALA A 33 -0.08 -5.33 14.56
CA ALA A 33 -1.38 -4.99 15.12
C ALA A 33 -2.27 -4.34 14.05
N SER A 34 -3.57 -4.54 14.13
CA SER A 34 -4.54 -3.93 13.21
C SER A 34 -5.75 -3.38 13.96
N THR A 35 -6.31 -2.28 13.46
CA THR A 35 -7.57 -1.69 13.94
C THR A 35 -8.45 -1.36 12.74
N GLY A 36 -9.78 -1.31 12.93
CA GLY A 36 -10.72 -0.96 11.86
C GLY A 36 -10.75 -1.95 10.69
N ILE A 37 -10.29 -3.19 10.89
CA ILE A 37 -10.34 -4.26 9.87
C ILE A 37 -11.17 -5.41 10.42
N ASP A 38 -12.32 -5.67 9.80
CA ASP A 38 -13.07 -6.90 10.05
C ASP A 38 -12.42 -8.06 9.27
N ARG A 39 -11.83 -8.99 10.02
CA ARG A 39 -11.15 -10.16 9.44
C ARG A 39 -12.10 -11.26 8.97
N THR A 40 -13.40 -11.13 9.27
CA THR A 40 -14.44 -12.04 8.79
C THR A 40 -14.92 -11.69 7.39
N GLU A 41 -14.81 -10.42 6.98
CA GLU A 41 -15.12 -9.93 5.63
C GLU A 41 -13.99 -10.21 4.63
N ARG A 42 -13.91 -11.46 4.15
CA ARG A 42 -12.81 -11.89 3.25
C ARG A 42 -12.79 -11.19 1.89
N ASP A 43 -13.90 -10.62 1.46
CA ASP A 43 -14.03 -9.94 0.17
C ASP A 43 -13.85 -8.41 0.27
N SER A 44 -13.61 -7.89 1.49
CA SER A 44 -13.45 -6.46 1.72
C SER A 44 -12.16 -5.95 1.06
N VAL A 45 -12.28 -4.89 0.25
CA VAL A 45 -11.14 -4.30 -0.45
C VAL A 45 -10.44 -3.30 0.46
N LEU A 46 -9.25 -3.66 0.93
CA LEU A 46 -8.41 -2.75 1.72
C LEU A 46 -7.67 -1.78 0.79
N SER A 47 -8.00 -0.49 0.90
CA SER A 47 -7.35 0.57 0.12
C SER A 47 -6.27 1.25 0.95
N LEU A 48 -5.00 0.99 0.63
CA LEU A 48 -3.85 1.63 1.29
C LEU A 48 -3.69 3.07 0.82
N LEU A 49 -3.74 4.02 1.76
CA LEU A 49 -3.68 5.45 1.51
C LEU A 49 -2.30 6.05 1.82
N ALA A 50 -1.69 5.62 2.94
CA ALA A 50 -0.40 6.14 3.39
C ALA A 50 0.44 5.06 4.08
N LEU A 51 1.75 5.27 4.04
CA LEU A 51 2.72 4.61 4.89
C LEU A 51 3.41 5.68 5.73
N GLU A 52 3.37 5.53 7.05
CA GLU A 52 3.99 6.46 7.99
C GLU A 52 5.08 5.75 8.78
N TRP A 53 6.23 6.39 8.92
CA TRP A 53 7.36 5.88 9.69
C TRP A 53 7.48 6.60 11.03
N HIS A 54 7.48 5.83 12.11
CA HIS A 54 7.63 6.31 13.47
C HIS A 54 8.90 5.70 14.08
N PRO A 55 10.05 6.38 13.98
CA PRO A 55 11.29 5.87 14.55
C PRO A 55 11.22 5.86 16.08
N ASP A 56 11.91 4.91 16.69
CA ASP A 56 12.18 4.95 18.12
C ASP A 56 13.16 6.08 18.50
N PRO A 57 13.24 6.42 19.80
CA PRO A 57 14.26 7.35 20.29
C PRO A 57 15.70 6.90 19.97
N VAL A 58 15.93 5.59 19.83
CA VAL A 58 17.23 5.02 19.50
C VAL A 58 17.08 4.14 18.26
N ALA A 59 17.75 4.52 17.18
CA ALA A 59 17.82 3.75 15.93
C ALA A 59 18.41 2.35 16.17
N PRO A 60 18.06 1.34 15.33
CA PRO A 60 17.32 1.45 14.06
C PRO A 60 15.83 1.07 14.12
N ALA A 61 15.32 0.74 15.30
CA ALA A 61 13.96 0.25 15.48
C ALA A 61 12.89 1.35 15.30
N GLY A 62 11.66 0.91 15.07
CA GLY A 62 10.50 1.81 14.98
C GLY A 62 9.26 1.09 14.49
N GLU A 63 8.26 1.86 14.10
CA GLU A 63 6.99 1.35 13.62
C GLU A 63 6.64 1.90 12.24
N VAL A 64 6.14 1.02 11.37
CA VAL A 64 5.54 1.38 10.09
C VAL A 64 4.04 1.29 10.24
N HIS A 65 3.33 2.39 9.99
CA HIS A 65 1.87 2.45 10.04
C HIS A 65 1.34 2.49 8.61
N LEU A 66 0.50 1.53 8.26
CA LEU A 66 -0.21 1.44 6.99
C LEU A 66 -1.62 1.96 7.24
N ILE A 67 -1.94 3.11 6.68
CA ILE A 67 -3.24 3.76 6.84
C ILE A 67 -4.14 3.34 5.68
N LEU A 68 -5.31 2.79 6.00
CA LEU A 68 -6.29 2.31 5.04
C LEU A 68 -7.48 3.26 4.97
N ALA A 69 -8.18 3.27 3.83
CA ALA A 69 -9.48 3.93 3.73
C ALA A 69 -10.49 3.26 4.68
N GLY A 70 -11.41 4.04 5.24
CA GLY A 70 -12.43 3.55 6.16
C GLY A 70 -11.92 3.29 7.58
N ASP A 71 -11.03 4.16 8.07
CA ASP A 71 -10.48 4.16 9.44
C ASP A 71 -9.70 2.88 9.85
N GLY A 72 -9.38 2.04 8.88
CA GLY A 72 -8.53 0.87 9.08
C GLY A 72 -7.05 1.26 9.16
N ALA A 73 -6.29 0.58 10.01
CA ALA A 73 -4.84 0.73 10.06
C ALA A 73 -4.13 -0.57 10.43
N ILE A 74 -2.92 -0.76 9.91
CA ILE A 74 -2.02 -1.85 10.29
C ILE A 74 -0.72 -1.24 10.78
N ARG A 75 -0.32 -1.58 11.99
CA ARG A 75 0.96 -1.18 12.58
C ARG A 75 1.92 -2.36 12.60
N LEU A 76 3.13 -2.12 12.11
CA LEU A 76 4.21 -3.09 12.05
C LEU A 76 5.36 -2.59 12.90
N ARG A 77 5.74 -3.36 13.92
CA ARG A 77 6.95 -3.09 14.69
C ARG A 77 8.12 -3.75 13.97
N VAL A 78 9.18 -3.00 13.68
CA VAL A 78 10.38 -3.52 13.01
C VAL A 78 11.63 -3.26 13.84
N GLU A 79 12.58 -4.19 13.81
CA GLU A 79 13.90 -3.94 14.43
C GLU A 79 14.77 -2.99 13.61
N ALA A 80 14.56 -2.94 12.30
CA ALA A 80 15.19 -2.02 11.37
C ALA A 80 14.29 -1.79 10.16
N LEU A 81 14.17 -0.54 9.71
CA LEU A 81 13.35 -0.18 8.55
C LEU A 81 13.94 -0.75 7.25
N GLU A 82 13.23 -1.70 6.65
CA GLU A 82 13.54 -2.23 5.32
C GLU A 82 12.23 -2.53 4.58
N ILE A 83 11.98 -1.76 3.52
CA ILE A 83 10.74 -1.82 2.74
C ILE A 83 11.09 -1.84 1.26
N THR A 84 10.50 -2.78 0.52
CA THR A 84 10.63 -2.88 -0.94
C THR A 84 9.24 -2.87 -1.58
N LEU A 85 9.07 -2.09 -2.64
CA LEU A 85 7.92 -2.17 -3.53
C LEU A 85 8.39 -2.68 -4.90
N LYS A 86 7.85 -3.81 -5.36
CA LYS A 86 8.25 -4.44 -6.61
C LYS A 86 7.06 -4.77 -7.50
N ASP A 87 7.11 -4.32 -8.76
CA ASP A 87 6.15 -4.72 -9.78
C ASP A 87 6.42 -6.15 -10.24
N VAL A 88 5.38 -6.99 -10.20
CA VAL A 88 5.47 -8.43 -10.45
C VAL A 88 4.66 -8.88 -11.67
N THR A 89 3.93 -7.97 -12.33
CA THR A 89 3.24 -8.22 -13.59
C THR A 89 3.59 -7.19 -14.64
N ARG A 90 3.25 -7.47 -15.90
CA ARG A 90 3.12 -6.41 -16.90
C ARG A 90 1.97 -5.47 -16.50
N PRO A 91 2.05 -4.17 -16.85
CA PRO A 91 0.92 -3.26 -16.74
C PRO A 91 -0.29 -3.79 -17.51
N TYR A 92 -1.48 -3.53 -16.99
CA TYR A 92 -2.75 -3.91 -17.60
C TYR A 92 -3.76 -2.76 -17.49
N GLN A 93 -4.73 -2.71 -18.41
CA GLN A 93 -5.77 -1.70 -18.37
C GLN A 93 -6.56 -1.76 -17.06
N ALA A 94 -6.72 -0.62 -16.41
CA ALA A 94 -7.50 -0.52 -15.18
C ALA A 94 -8.95 -0.97 -15.44
N PRO A 95 -9.50 -1.93 -14.68
CA PRO A 95 -10.86 -2.45 -14.92
C PRO A 95 -11.95 -1.36 -14.91
N SER A 96 -11.78 -0.33 -14.09
CA SER A 96 -12.71 0.81 -14.02
C SER A 96 -12.66 1.74 -15.23
N ARG A 97 -11.60 1.66 -16.05
CA ARG A 97 -11.25 2.63 -17.11
C ARG A 97 -11.19 4.08 -16.64
N ARG A 98 -11.03 4.30 -15.33
CA ARG A 98 -10.97 5.63 -14.71
C ARG A 98 -9.71 5.75 -13.85
N ALA A 99 -9.11 6.93 -13.85
CA ALA A 99 -8.15 7.30 -12.83
C ALA A 99 -8.88 7.50 -11.50
N PRO A 100 -8.27 7.13 -10.35
CA PRO A 100 -8.73 7.60 -9.06
C PRO A 100 -8.78 9.13 -9.04
N ASP A 101 -9.76 9.69 -8.35
CA ASP A 101 -9.84 11.12 -8.07
C ASP A 101 -9.96 11.30 -6.56
N HIS A 102 -9.16 12.22 -6.01
CA HIS A 102 -9.15 12.55 -4.60
C HIS A 102 -9.22 14.08 -4.50
N PRO A 103 -10.37 14.65 -4.12
CA PRO A 103 -10.46 16.09 -3.92
C PRO A 103 -9.44 16.52 -2.86
N ALA A 104 -8.76 17.63 -3.13
CA ALA A 104 -7.80 18.26 -2.22
C ALA A 104 -8.50 18.96 -1.05
#